data_AF-A0A822F952-F1
#
_entry.id   AF-A0A822F952-F1
#
_cell.length_a   1.000
_cell.length_b   1.000
_cell.length_c   1.000
_cell.angle_alpha   90.00
_cell.angle_beta   90.00
_cell.angle_gamma   90.00
#
_symmetry.space_group_name_H-M   'P 1'
#
loop_
_entity.id
_entity.type
_entity.pdbx_description
1 polymer ?
#
loop_
_entity_poly.entity_id
_entity_poly.type
_entity_poly.pdbx_seq_one_letter_code
_entity_poly.pdbx_strand_id
1 'polypeptide(L)'
;IFLISTLNFSFWTDDNQYESYCRKYKNKTYYGYEALCVSINQALDEGIDIINAQYYSHITNDQLKYIFRPTENPFQLPMLNERLHVLHETGSILLKEYDGHFTHCIEQSGGSAVDLVELVVKKFPSYRDEAVYDGQRVSFYKRAQILVADIWGCFNGHGFGHFTDMDGLTMFADYRVPQVLAHEGVLVYSNELKSRLDKKEEIPFGDPDECEIRAASILAVHIIVNYANDKIPLEKDTGDGGQRLNAPVVDVYLWRRRRQLNHLYKQTPFHRTRSIFY
;
A
#
# COMPACT_ATOMS: atom_id res chain seq x y z
N ILE A 1 -2.65 2.14 12.54
CA ILE A 1 -2.48 1.22 11.39
C ILE A 1 -3.59 1.47 10.38
N PHE A 2 -4.84 1.14 10.69
CA PHE A 2 -5.99 1.28 9.76
C PHE A 2 -6.03 2.61 8.97
N LEU A 3 -6.08 3.76 9.66
CA LEU A 3 -6.11 5.09 9.02
C LEU A 3 -4.98 5.30 7.99
N ILE A 4 -3.75 4.90 8.32
CA ILE A 4 -2.60 5.07 7.43
C ILE A 4 -2.76 4.19 6.19
N SER A 5 -3.16 2.93 6.36
CA SER A 5 -3.42 2.01 5.26
C SER A 5 -4.59 2.51 4.38
N THR A 6 -5.63 3.10 4.98
CA THR A 6 -6.76 3.74 4.27
C THR A 6 -6.30 4.90 3.37
N LEU A 7 -5.26 5.61 3.78
CA LEU A 7 -4.66 6.73 3.05
C LEU A 7 -3.42 6.32 2.22
N ASN A 8 -3.13 5.03 2.08
CA ASN A 8 -1.90 4.57 1.44
C ASN A 8 -2.02 4.43 -0.10
N PHE A 9 -2.14 5.57 -0.79
CA PHE A 9 -2.27 5.63 -2.26
C PHE A 9 -1.68 6.92 -2.86
N SER A 10 -1.29 6.90 -4.14
CA SER A 10 -0.96 8.09 -4.95
C SER A 10 -0.06 9.15 -4.28
N PHE A 11 1.23 8.85 -4.10
CA PHE A 11 2.19 9.78 -3.49
C PHE A 11 3.08 10.54 -4.48
N TRP A 12 3.14 10.08 -5.73
CA TRP A 12 3.94 10.70 -6.77
C TRP A 12 3.28 11.98 -7.26
N THR A 13 4.08 13.00 -7.59
CA THR A 13 3.56 14.29 -8.06
C THR A 13 3.60 14.37 -9.59
N ASP A 14 2.82 15.28 -10.17
CA ASP A 14 2.79 15.53 -11.62
C ASP A 14 4.03 16.32 -12.08
N ASP A 15 4.91 16.72 -11.15
CA ASP A 15 6.10 17.50 -11.42
C ASP A 15 7.31 16.60 -11.75
N ASN A 16 8.13 17.07 -12.69
CA ASN A 16 9.32 16.34 -13.13
C ASN A 16 10.54 16.54 -12.21
N GLN A 17 10.54 17.57 -11.37
CA GLN A 17 11.61 17.86 -10.39
C GLN A 17 11.36 17.13 -9.06
N TYR A 18 10.11 17.06 -8.60
CA TYR A 18 9.73 16.46 -7.32
C TYR A 18 8.93 15.17 -7.48
N GLU A 19 9.59 14.02 -7.42
CA GLU A 19 8.96 12.73 -7.67
C GLU A 19 7.88 12.34 -6.63
N SER A 20 7.85 12.95 -5.44
CA SER A 20 6.92 12.58 -4.36
C SER A 20 6.61 13.71 -3.38
N TYR A 21 5.43 13.65 -2.76
CA TYR A 21 5.05 14.44 -1.59
C TYR A 21 6.10 14.33 -0.47
N CYS A 22 6.39 15.43 0.23
CA CYS A 22 7.37 15.43 1.31
C CYS A 22 6.89 16.15 2.58
N ARG A 23 7.44 15.74 3.72
CA ARG A 23 7.18 16.33 5.04
C ARG A 23 8.43 16.33 5.89
N LYS A 24 8.73 17.45 6.53
CA LYS A 24 9.83 17.61 7.49
C LYS A 24 9.34 17.35 8.91
N TYR A 25 10.08 16.56 9.66
CA TYR A 25 9.83 16.30 11.09
C TYR A 25 11.13 16.00 11.82
N LYS A 26 11.32 16.62 12.99
CA LYS A 26 12.52 16.48 13.84
C LYS A 26 13.84 16.53 13.03
N ASN A 27 13.98 17.58 12.20
CA ASN A 27 15.14 17.86 11.34
C ASN A 27 15.41 16.89 10.17
N LYS A 28 14.51 15.96 9.88
CA LYS A 28 14.61 15.07 8.72
C LYS A 28 13.44 15.26 7.77
N THR A 29 13.71 15.20 6.47
CA THR A 29 12.68 15.21 5.42
C THR A 29 12.33 13.78 5.02
N TYR A 30 11.03 13.49 5.01
CA TYR A 30 10.44 12.22 4.63
C TYR A 30 9.68 12.39 3.32
N TYR A 31 9.54 11.30 2.56
CA TYR A 31 8.94 11.32 1.23
C TYR A 31 7.89 10.20 1.08
N GLY A 32 6.88 10.48 0.26
CA GLY A 32 5.81 9.55 -0.07
C GLY A 32 5.09 8.97 1.16
N TYR A 33 5.03 7.65 1.27
CA TYR A 33 4.39 6.96 2.38
C TYR A 33 4.93 7.37 3.77
N GLU A 34 6.24 7.58 3.90
CA GLU A 34 6.79 8.04 5.19
C GLU A 34 6.36 9.47 5.52
N ALA A 35 6.23 10.33 4.51
CA ALA A 35 5.71 11.68 4.71
C ALA A 35 4.25 11.64 5.19
N LEU A 36 3.43 10.71 4.68
CA LEU A 36 2.07 10.48 5.20
C LEU A 36 2.10 10.09 6.69
N CYS A 37 2.91 9.09 7.06
CA CYS A 37 3.03 8.62 8.44
C CYS A 37 3.46 9.75 9.38
N VAL A 38 4.44 10.55 8.95
CA VAL A 38 4.94 11.70 9.70
C VAL A 38 3.89 12.79 9.85
N SER A 39 3.11 13.08 8.81
CA SER A 39 2.02 14.06 8.90
C SER A 39 0.94 13.64 9.91
N ILE A 40 0.63 12.34 10.00
CA ILE A 40 -0.28 11.81 11.03
C ILE A 40 0.33 11.96 12.43
N ASN A 41 1.58 11.56 12.63
CA ASN A 41 2.25 11.70 13.94
C ASN A 41 2.34 13.16 14.39
N GLN A 42 2.63 14.07 13.46
CA GLN A 42 2.69 15.49 13.77
C GLN A 42 1.31 16.06 14.12
N ALA A 43 0.23 15.62 13.45
CA ALA A 43 -1.12 16.03 13.84
C ALA A 43 -1.45 15.58 15.28
N LEU A 44 -1.05 14.36 15.66
CA LEU A 44 -1.19 13.89 17.04
C LEU A 44 -0.36 14.70 18.05
N ASP A 45 0.90 15.04 17.70
CA ASP A 45 1.75 15.92 18.51
C ASP A 45 1.13 17.34 18.67
N GLU A 46 0.37 17.79 17.67
CA GLU A 46 -0.38 19.06 17.67
C GLU A 46 -1.74 18.97 18.39
N GLY A 47 -2.07 17.82 18.99
CA GLY A 47 -3.33 17.59 19.71
C GLY A 47 -4.55 17.34 18.82
N ILE A 48 -4.34 17.05 17.54
CA ILE A 48 -5.40 16.71 16.59
C ILE A 48 -5.66 15.20 16.66
N ASP A 49 -6.88 14.82 17.05
CA ASP A 49 -7.31 13.42 17.18
C ASP A 49 -7.64 12.77 15.82
N ILE A 50 -6.68 12.81 14.90
CA ILE A 50 -6.84 12.35 13.51
C ILE A 50 -7.07 10.83 13.39
N ILE A 51 -6.80 10.06 14.45
CA ILE A 51 -6.99 8.60 14.49
C ILE A 51 -8.38 8.17 14.97
N ASN A 52 -9.21 9.11 15.41
CA ASN A 52 -10.56 8.84 15.88
C ASN A 52 -11.59 8.94 14.75
N ALA A 53 -12.37 7.88 14.56
CA ALA A 53 -13.40 7.81 13.53
C ALA A 53 -14.40 8.96 13.60
N GLN A 54 -14.79 9.38 14.81
CA GLN A 54 -15.70 10.51 15.01
C GLN A 54 -15.10 11.83 14.50
N TYR A 55 -13.79 12.00 14.64
CA TYR A 55 -13.09 13.18 14.17
C TYR A 55 -12.97 13.16 12.65
N TYR A 56 -12.35 12.12 12.09
CA TYR A 56 -12.04 12.10 10.66
C TYR A 56 -13.27 11.86 9.78
N SER A 57 -14.40 11.38 10.31
CA SER A 57 -15.67 11.35 9.58
C SER A 57 -16.29 12.73 9.35
N HIS A 58 -15.85 13.75 10.09
CA HIS A 58 -16.35 15.13 10.01
C HIS A 58 -15.25 16.16 9.70
N ILE A 59 -14.02 15.71 9.47
CA ILE A 59 -12.89 16.60 9.18
C ILE A 59 -13.20 17.45 7.94
N THR A 60 -12.82 18.73 7.96
CA THR A 60 -13.01 19.63 6.83
C THR A 60 -11.83 19.56 5.86
N ASN A 61 -12.03 20.05 4.64
CA ASN A 61 -10.97 20.16 3.65
C ASN A 61 -9.79 21.03 4.15
N ASP A 62 -10.08 22.11 4.88
CA ASP A 62 -9.06 23.01 5.43
C ASP A 62 -8.25 22.35 6.55
N GLN A 63 -8.91 21.59 7.43
CA GLN A 63 -8.23 20.78 8.45
C GLN A 63 -7.34 19.72 7.79
N LEU A 64 -7.85 19.04 6.76
CA LEU A 64 -7.08 18.03 6.03
C LEU A 64 -5.86 18.63 5.31
N LYS A 65 -6.03 19.79 4.66
CA LYS A 65 -4.95 20.57 4.06
C LYS A 65 -3.92 21.00 5.10
N TYR A 66 -4.37 21.41 6.28
CA TYR A 66 -3.47 21.75 7.38
C TYR A 66 -2.66 20.53 7.83
N ILE A 67 -3.31 19.38 8.07
CA ILE A 67 -2.62 18.15 8.49
C ILE A 67 -1.57 17.74 7.45
N PHE A 68 -1.91 17.75 6.16
CA PHE A 68 -1.03 17.32 5.07
C PHE A 68 -0.25 18.45 4.38
N ARG A 69 -0.19 19.64 4.98
CA ARG A 69 0.57 20.78 4.43
C ARG A 69 2.02 20.38 4.10
N PRO A 70 2.55 20.70 2.92
CA PRO A 70 3.95 20.42 2.65
C PRO A 70 4.84 21.39 3.44
N THR A 71 6.10 21.01 3.65
CA THR A 71 7.06 21.86 4.38
C THR A 71 8.16 22.44 3.51
N GLU A 72 8.68 21.65 2.56
CA GLU A 72 9.87 22.04 1.77
C GLU A 72 9.60 22.21 0.29
N ASN A 73 8.61 21.49 -0.27
CA ASN A 73 8.17 21.68 -1.64
C ASN A 73 6.75 22.31 -1.67
N PRO A 74 6.35 22.97 -2.77
CA PRO A 74 5.02 23.59 -2.84
C PRO A 74 3.89 22.57 -3.09
N PHE A 75 4.21 21.28 -3.21
CA PHE A 75 3.27 20.27 -3.71
C PHE A 75 2.46 19.67 -2.57
N GLN A 76 1.14 19.86 -2.66
CA GLN A 76 0.20 19.21 -1.76
C GLN A 76 0.21 17.70 -1.98
N LEU A 77 -0.17 16.97 -0.93
CA LEU A 77 -0.42 15.53 -1.05
C LEU A 77 -1.45 15.31 -2.18
N PRO A 78 -1.16 14.46 -3.18
CA PRO A 78 -2.12 14.23 -4.26
C PRO A 78 -3.43 13.65 -3.73
N MET A 79 -4.50 13.93 -4.49
CA MET A 79 -5.84 13.39 -4.25
C MET A 79 -6.44 13.74 -2.87
N LEU A 80 -6.24 14.98 -2.40
CA LEU A 80 -6.76 15.43 -1.11
C LEU A 80 -8.29 15.34 -1.00
N ASN A 81 -9.03 15.59 -2.08
CA ASN A 81 -10.49 15.51 -2.07
C ASN A 81 -10.97 14.06 -1.94
N GLU A 82 -10.30 13.14 -2.64
CA GLU A 82 -10.57 11.71 -2.58
C GLU A 82 -10.21 11.15 -1.20
N ARG A 83 -9.11 11.62 -0.60
CA ARG A 83 -8.77 11.30 0.80
C ARG A 83 -9.84 11.76 1.76
N LEU A 84 -10.35 12.97 1.60
CA LEU A 84 -11.45 13.49 2.41
C LEU A 84 -12.68 12.58 2.30
N HIS A 85 -13.07 12.23 1.07
CA HIS A 85 -14.18 11.33 0.81
C HIS A 85 -13.97 9.95 1.46
N VAL A 86 -12.78 9.36 1.30
CA VAL A 86 -12.43 8.07 1.90
C VAL A 86 -12.46 8.12 3.42
N LEU A 87 -12.01 9.21 4.06
CA LEU A 87 -12.10 9.40 5.51
C LEU A 87 -13.55 9.47 5.98
N HIS A 88 -14.38 10.24 5.29
CA HIS A 88 -15.81 10.35 5.61
C HIS A 88 -16.54 9.01 5.46
N GLU A 89 -16.31 8.30 4.35
CA GLU A 89 -16.87 6.97 4.08
C GLU A 89 -16.45 5.98 5.18
N THR A 90 -15.14 5.85 5.38
CA THR A 90 -14.56 4.87 6.30
C THR A 90 -14.96 5.15 7.76
N GLY A 91 -14.98 6.42 8.15
CA GLY A 91 -15.35 6.83 9.51
C GLY A 91 -16.82 6.56 9.78
N SER A 92 -17.69 6.87 8.83
CA SER A 92 -19.13 6.58 8.94
C SER A 92 -19.41 5.08 9.08
N ILE A 93 -18.70 4.24 8.33
CA ILE A 93 -18.82 2.77 8.42
C ILE A 93 -18.36 2.29 9.80
N LEU A 94 -17.19 2.75 10.27
CA LEU A 94 -16.70 2.35 11.59
C LEU A 94 -17.67 2.74 12.72
N LEU A 95 -18.18 3.97 12.71
CA LEU A 95 -19.11 4.45 13.73
C LEU A 95 -20.42 3.65 13.74
N LYS A 96 -20.91 3.27 12.55
CA LYS A 96 -22.19 2.57 12.41
C LYS A 96 -22.11 1.07 12.69
N GLU A 97 -21.04 0.42 12.27
CA GLU A 97 -20.96 -1.05 12.24
C GLU A 97 -19.94 -1.64 13.22
N TYR A 98 -19.05 -0.81 13.78
CA TYR A 98 -17.91 -1.25 14.57
C TYR A 98 -17.66 -0.38 15.81
N ASP A 99 -18.66 0.39 16.27
CA ASP A 99 -18.57 1.31 17.43
C ASP A 99 -17.39 2.30 17.35
N GLY A 100 -16.97 2.67 16.14
CA GLY A 100 -15.82 3.54 15.89
C GLY A 100 -14.45 2.84 15.94
N HIS A 101 -14.39 1.53 16.20
CA HIS A 101 -13.15 0.78 16.43
C HIS A 101 -12.92 -0.32 15.38
N PHE A 102 -11.87 -0.17 14.57
CA PHE A 102 -11.51 -1.18 13.57
C PHE A 102 -11.12 -2.54 14.17
N THR A 103 -10.74 -2.61 15.46
CA THR A 103 -10.45 -3.87 16.15
C THR A 103 -11.62 -4.84 16.12
N HIS A 104 -12.87 -4.36 16.18
CA HIS A 104 -14.06 -5.21 16.04
C HIS A 104 -14.17 -5.84 14.64
N CYS A 105 -13.66 -5.17 13.60
CA CYS A 105 -13.55 -5.77 12.26
C CYS A 105 -12.47 -6.85 12.21
N ILE A 106 -11.34 -6.66 12.92
CA ILE A 106 -10.28 -7.68 13.02
C ILE A 106 -10.83 -8.92 13.72
N GLU A 107 -11.53 -8.77 14.83
CA GLU A 107 -12.12 -9.89 15.59
C GLU A 107 -13.10 -10.71 14.76
N GLN A 108 -13.88 -10.08 13.88
CA GLN A 108 -14.81 -10.76 12.96
C GLN A 108 -14.11 -11.67 11.94
N SER A 109 -12.82 -11.47 11.66
CA SER A 109 -12.06 -12.33 10.75
C SER A 109 -11.67 -13.69 11.37
N GLY A 110 -11.86 -13.87 12.69
CA GLY A 110 -11.54 -15.14 13.35
C GLY A 110 -10.07 -15.55 13.30
N GLY A 111 -9.15 -14.61 13.04
CA GLY A 111 -7.71 -14.90 12.89
C GLY A 111 -7.32 -15.43 11.50
N SER A 112 -8.16 -15.23 10.47
CA SER A 112 -7.78 -15.41 9.07
C SER A 112 -7.42 -14.07 8.42
N ALA A 113 -6.23 -14.01 7.83
CA ALA A 113 -5.75 -12.92 7.00
C ALA A 113 -6.61 -12.76 5.74
N VAL A 114 -6.97 -13.88 5.10
CA VAL A 114 -7.80 -13.88 3.88
C VAL A 114 -9.21 -13.37 4.19
N ASP A 115 -9.84 -13.86 5.26
CA ASP A 115 -11.18 -13.42 5.67
C ASP A 115 -11.17 -11.93 6.06
N LEU A 116 -10.09 -11.43 6.68
CA LEU A 116 -9.97 -10.01 6.98
C LEU A 116 -9.87 -9.16 5.70
N VAL A 117 -9.12 -9.60 4.69
CA VAL A 117 -9.08 -8.93 3.38
C VAL A 117 -10.48 -8.90 2.76
N GLU A 118 -11.18 -10.03 2.70
CA GLU A 118 -12.53 -10.13 2.15
C GLU A 118 -13.53 -9.24 2.90
N LEU A 119 -13.47 -9.24 4.24
CA LEU A 119 -14.31 -8.41 5.08
C LEU A 119 -14.06 -6.92 4.83
N VAL A 120 -12.79 -6.51 4.74
CA VAL A 120 -12.43 -5.12 4.45
C VAL A 120 -12.94 -4.69 3.09
N VAL A 121 -12.72 -5.48 2.04
CA VAL A 121 -13.20 -5.19 0.67
C VAL A 121 -14.72 -5.10 0.63
N LYS A 122 -15.42 -6.00 1.33
CA LYS A 122 -16.87 -6.02 1.42
C LYS A 122 -17.41 -4.76 2.10
N LYS A 123 -16.81 -4.36 3.22
CA LYS A 123 -17.33 -3.32 4.12
C LYS A 123 -16.89 -1.92 3.76
N PHE A 124 -15.68 -1.74 3.23
CA PHE A 124 -15.09 -0.44 2.92
C PHE A 124 -14.89 -0.29 1.41
N PRO A 125 -15.82 0.38 0.69
CA PRO A 125 -15.80 0.47 -0.78
C PRO A 125 -14.49 0.98 -1.35
N SER A 126 -13.82 1.93 -0.70
CA SER A 126 -12.51 2.41 -1.14
C SER A 126 -11.45 1.31 -1.29
N TYR A 127 -11.59 0.15 -0.64
CA TYR A 127 -10.66 -0.98 -0.76
C TYR A 127 -10.95 -1.93 -1.93
N ARG A 128 -12.06 -1.75 -2.67
CA ARG A 128 -12.47 -2.62 -3.79
C ARG A 128 -11.69 -2.34 -5.07
N ASP A 129 -10.40 -2.64 -5.02
CA ASP A 129 -9.44 -2.54 -6.11
C ASP A 129 -9.68 -3.66 -7.15
N GLU A 130 -10.55 -3.34 -8.11
CA GLU A 130 -11.07 -4.24 -9.14
C GLU A 130 -11.07 -3.57 -10.51
N ALA A 131 -10.81 -4.34 -11.55
CA ALA A 131 -10.80 -3.90 -12.94
C ALA A 131 -11.46 -4.95 -13.86
N VAL A 132 -11.66 -4.59 -15.13
CA VAL A 132 -12.10 -5.53 -16.17
C VAL A 132 -10.96 -5.67 -17.18
N TYR A 133 -10.41 -6.87 -17.28
CA TYR A 133 -9.35 -7.21 -18.22
C TYR A 133 -9.86 -8.29 -19.18
N ASP A 134 -9.81 -8.03 -20.48
CA ASP A 134 -10.33 -8.92 -21.53
C ASP A 134 -11.74 -9.49 -21.23
N GLY A 135 -12.64 -8.60 -20.78
CA GLY A 135 -14.02 -8.95 -20.41
C GLY A 135 -14.17 -9.73 -19.10
N GLN A 136 -13.09 -10.02 -18.37
CA GLN A 136 -13.12 -10.70 -17.08
C GLN A 136 -12.88 -9.72 -15.94
N ARG A 137 -13.64 -9.85 -14.85
CA ARG A 137 -13.40 -9.09 -13.62
C ARG A 137 -12.17 -9.65 -12.91
N VAL A 138 -11.20 -8.78 -12.65
CA VAL A 138 -9.97 -9.08 -11.91
C VAL A 138 -9.88 -8.22 -10.65
N SER A 139 -9.15 -8.69 -9.64
CA SER A 139 -9.01 -8.02 -8.35
C SER A 139 -7.58 -8.09 -7.84
N PHE A 140 -7.10 -6.99 -7.26
CA PHE A 140 -5.76 -6.91 -6.68
C PHE A 140 -5.77 -6.65 -5.18
N TYR A 141 -6.78 -5.93 -4.69
CA TYR A 141 -7.00 -5.64 -3.26
C TYR A 141 -5.76 -5.14 -2.51
N LYS A 142 -4.87 -4.40 -3.19
CA LYS A 142 -3.52 -4.06 -2.71
C LYS A 142 -3.52 -3.44 -1.31
N ARG A 143 -4.37 -2.43 -1.08
CA ARG A 143 -4.42 -1.74 0.23
C ARG A 143 -5.01 -2.61 1.33
N ALA A 144 -5.94 -3.52 1.00
CA ALA A 144 -6.52 -4.43 1.98
C ALA A 144 -5.47 -5.45 2.42
N GLN A 145 -4.71 -6.00 1.47
CA GLN A 145 -3.59 -6.89 1.77
C GLN A 145 -2.49 -6.20 2.59
N ILE A 146 -2.11 -4.96 2.25
CA ILE A 146 -1.18 -4.15 3.06
C ILE A 146 -1.71 -3.94 4.48
N LEU A 147 -3.00 -3.61 4.64
CA LEU A 147 -3.58 -3.41 5.97
C LEU A 147 -3.40 -4.65 6.85
N VAL A 148 -3.73 -5.84 6.32
CA VAL A 148 -3.57 -7.09 7.06
C VAL A 148 -2.10 -7.38 7.37
N ALA A 149 -1.21 -7.19 6.41
CA ALA A 149 0.23 -7.39 6.60
C ALA A 149 0.86 -6.39 7.59
N ASP A 150 0.43 -5.13 7.58
CA ASP A 150 0.87 -4.12 8.55
C ASP A 150 0.40 -4.47 9.96
N ILE A 151 -0.83 -4.98 10.13
CA ILE A 151 -1.33 -5.47 11.42
C ILE A 151 -0.48 -6.66 11.88
N TRP A 152 -0.29 -7.65 11.02
CA TRP A 152 0.54 -8.82 11.32
C TRP A 152 1.96 -8.41 11.75
N GLY A 153 2.61 -7.55 10.98
CA GLY A 153 3.98 -7.10 11.23
C GLY A 153 4.11 -6.20 12.46
N CYS A 154 3.18 -5.27 12.69
CA CYS A 154 3.24 -4.37 13.85
C CYS A 154 3.01 -5.10 15.19
N PHE A 155 2.27 -6.19 15.19
CA PHE A 155 2.02 -7.01 16.39
C PHE A 155 2.88 -8.28 16.44
N ASN A 156 3.85 -8.45 15.53
CA ASN A 156 4.72 -9.62 15.43
C ASN A 156 3.94 -10.96 15.43
N GLY A 157 2.80 -11.03 14.74
CA GLY A 157 2.00 -12.27 14.69
C GLY A 157 1.23 -12.63 15.97
N HIS A 158 1.14 -11.71 16.93
CA HIS A 158 0.44 -11.92 18.20
C HIS A 158 -0.77 -10.98 18.37
N GLY A 159 -1.68 -11.28 19.30
CA GLY A 159 -2.84 -10.43 19.58
C GLY A 159 -3.66 -10.14 18.32
N PHE A 160 -3.90 -8.87 18.02
CA PHE A 160 -4.62 -8.45 16.80
C PHE A 160 -3.91 -8.83 15.49
N GLY A 161 -2.61 -9.11 15.51
CA GLY A 161 -1.85 -9.58 14.36
C GLY A 161 -1.74 -11.11 14.26
N HIS A 162 -2.42 -11.87 15.11
CA HIS A 162 -2.40 -13.32 15.02
C HIS A 162 -3.27 -13.81 13.86
N PHE A 163 -2.62 -14.13 12.73
CA PHE A 163 -3.25 -14.72 11.55
C PHE A 163 -2.64 -16.09 11.24
N THR A 164 -3.48 -17.03 10.80
CA THR A 164 -3.08 -18.43 10.59
C THR A 164 -2.74 -18.79 9.13
N ASP A 165 -3.05 -17.90 8.19
CA ASP A 165 -3.06 -18.15 6.74
C ASP A 165 -2.47 -16.96 5.96
N MET A 166 -1.44 -16.31 6.52
CA MET A 166 -0.72 -15.20 5.85
C MET A 166 -0.19 -15.58 4.45
N ASP A 167 0.06 -16.86 4.20
CA ASP A 167 0.48 -17.41 2.89
C ASP A 167 -0.61 -17.28 1.81
N GLY A 168 -1.86 -17.01 2.20
CA GLY A 168 -2.96 -16.70 1.30
C GLY A 168 -2.89 -15.29 0.71
N LEU A 169 -2.05 -14.40 1.27
CA LEU A 169 -1.82 -13.07 0.71
C LEU A 169 -0.79 -13.13 -0.43
N THR A 170 -0.93 -12.21 -1.38
CA THR A 170 0.02 -11.98 -2.47
C THR A 170 0.98 -10.84 -2.15
N MET A 171 1.90 -10.57 -3.07
CA MET A 171 2.61 -9.28 -3.07
C MET A 171 1.63 -8.14 -3.32
N PHE A 172 2.01 -6.93 -2.90
CA PHE A 172 1.17 -5.76 -2.96
C PHE A 172 1.42 -5.05 -4.28
N ALA A 173 0.58 -5.34 -5.28
CA ALA A 173 0.74 -4.87 -6.65
C ALA A 173 0.60 -3.35 -6.78
N ASP A 174 1.70 -2.64 -6.48
CA ASP A 174 1.89 -1.21 -6.59
C ASP A 174 2.75 -0.85 -7.82
N TYR A 175 3.22 0.39 -7.91
CA TYR A 175 4.09 0.86 -9.00
C TYR A 175 5.59 0.76 -8.70
N ARG A 176 6.00 0.51 -7.45
CA ARG A 176 7.41 0.51 -7.03
C ARG A 176 8.04 -0.87 -7.02
N VAL A 177 7.32 -1.92 -6.63
CA VAL A 177 7.83 -3.28 -6.68
C VAL A 177 8.04 -3.76 -8.14
N PRO A 178 7.13 -3.51 -9.11
CA PRO A 178 7.39 -3.83 -10.51
C PRO A 178 8.61 -3.09 -11.08
N GLN A 179 8.92 -1.88 -10.58
CA GLN A 179 10.12 -1.12 -10.95
C GLN A 179 11.39 -1.90 -10.59
N VAL A 180 11.44 -2.53 -9.41
CA VAL A 180 12.55 -3.37 -8.97
C VAL A 180 12.64 -4.62 -9.84
N LEU A 181 11.52 -5.33 -10.00
CA LEU A 181 11.47 -6.57 -10.77
C LEU A 181 11.91 -6.35 -12.23
N ALA A 182 11.52 -5.24 -12.84
CA ALA A 182 11.96 -4.88 -14.19
C ALA A 182 13.46 -4.53 -14.25
N HIS A 183 13.99 -3.82 -13.24
CA HIS A 183 15.41 -3.50 -13.17
C HIS A 183 16.29 -4.76 -13.05
N GLU A 184 15.85 -5.72 -12.24
CA GLU A 184 16.56 -6.99 -12.01
C GLU A 184 16.34 -7.99 -13.17
N GLY A 185 15.61 -7.62 -14.23
CA GLY A 185 15.35 -8.46 -15.39
C GLY A 185 14.30 -9.57 -15.17
N VAL A 186 13.57 -9.54 -14.05
CA VAL A 186 12.50 -10.49 -13.75
C VAL A 186 11.25 -10.19 -14.57
N LEU A 187 10.91 -8.90 -14.71
CA LEU A 187 9.86 -8.45 -15.63
C LEU A 187 10.49 -7.88 -16.89
N VAL A 188 9.99 -8.31 -18.05
CA VAL A 188 10.42 -7.82 -19.37
C VAL A 188 9.17 -7.30 -20.09
N TYR A 189 9.14 -6.00 -20.34
CA TYR A 189 8.02 -5.35 -21.03
C TYR A 189 8.18 -5.42 -22.55
N SER A 190 7.03 -5.44 -23.25
CA SER A 190 6.99 -5.25 -24.70
C SER A 190 7.57 -3.88 -25.09
N ASN A 191 7.97 -3.72 -26.36
CA ASN A 191 8.50 -2.45 -26.85
C ASN A 191 7.47 -1.33 -26.73
N GLU A 192 6.20 -1.67 -26.96
CA GLU A 192 5.05 -0.78 -26.89
C GLU A 192 4.85 -0.26 -25.46
N LEU A 193 4.73 -1.17 -24.48
CA LEU A 193 4.58 -0.81 -23.08
C LEU A 193 5.81 -0.04 -22.58
N LYS A 194 7.01 -0.52 -22.90
CA LYS A 194 8.26 0.15 -22.53
C LYS A 194 8.31 1.59 -23.06
N SER A 195 7.85 1.83 -24.28
CA SER A 195 7.76 3.18 -24.87
C SER A 195 6.80 4.10 -24.11
N ARG A 196 5.63 3.59 -23.68
CA ARG A 196 4.69 4.35 -22.82
C ARG A 196 5.34 4.74 -21.49
N LEU A 197 6.02 3.78 -20.85
CA LEU A 197 6.71 3.99 -19.57
C LEU A 197 7.88 4.98 -19.68
N ASP A 198 8.72 4.86 -20.71
CA ASP A 198 9.86 5.74 -20.94
C ASP A 198 9.40 7.20 -21.21
N LYS A 199 8.25 7.38 -21.87
CA LYS A 199 7.59 8.69 -22.05
C LYS A 199 6.92 9.23 -20.78
N LYS A 200 6.87 8.45 -19.70
CA LYS A 200 6.18 8.77 -18.45
C LYS A 200 4.69 9.08 -18.68
N GLU A 201 4.09 8.41 -19.65
CA GLU A 201 2.66 8.50 -19.92
C GLU A 201 1.86 8.07 -18.69
N GLU A 202 0.78 8.78 -18.38
CA GLU A 202 -0.17 8.34 -17.38
C GLU A 202 -1.00 7.20 -17.97
N ILE A 203 -0.91 6.02 -17.34
CA ILE A 203 -1.65 4.84 -17.71
C ILE A 203 -2.93 4.80 -16.85
N PRO A 204 -4.13 4.87 -17.45
CA PRO A 204 -5.38 4.86 -16.70
C PRO A 204 -5.53 3.63 -15.80
N PHE A 205 -6.27 3.78 -14.71
CA PHE A 205 -6.65 2.63 -13.88
C PHE A 205 -7.55 1.67 -14.67
N GLY A 206 -7.21 0.38 -14.67
CA GLY A 206 -7.90 -0.64 -15.45
C GLY A 206 -7.49 -0.70 -16.93
N ASP A 207 -6.49 0.06 -17.34
CA ASP A 207 -5.85 -0.11 -18.66
C ASP A 207 -5.18 -1.51 -18.71
N PRO A 208 -5.26 -2.22 -19.86
CA PRO A 208 -4.63 -3.54 -19.99
C PRO A 208 -3.16 -3.57 -19.57
N ASP A 209 -2.37 -2.55 -19.91
CA ASP A 209 -0.95 -2.48 -19.55
C ASP A 209 -0.76 -2.32 -18.02
N GLU A 210 -1.64 -1.58 -17.35
CA GLU A 210 -1.62 -1.44 -15.88
C GLU A 210 -1.96 -2.78 -15.20
N CYS A 211 -3.03 -3.43 -15.65
CA CYS A 211 -3.45 -4.73 -15.14
C CYS A 211 -2.37 -5.81 -15.37
N GLU A 212 -1.75 -5.83 -16.55
CA GLU A 212 -0.67 -6.76 -16.89
C GLU A 212 0.55 -6.58 -16.01
N ILE A 213 1.01 -5.34 -15.79
CA ILE A 213 2.16 -5.09 -14.91
C ILE A 213 1.88 -5.61 -13.50
N ARG A 214 0.68 -5.34 -12.97
CA ARG A 214 0.29 -5.73 -11.62
C ARG A 214 0.15 -7.25 -11.49
N ALA A 215 -0.53 -7.90 -12.43
CA ALA A 215 -0.70 -9.35 -12.45
C ALA A 215 0.64 -10.08 -12.63
N ALA A 216 1.49 -9.62 -13.55
CA ALA A 216 2.81 -10.19 -13.78
C ALA A 216 3.71 -10.04 -12.54
N SER A 217 3.60 -8.93 -11.81
CA SER A 217 4.34 -8.71 -10.55
C SER A 217 3.90 -9.68 -9.45
N ILE A 218 2.59 -9.94 -9.33
CA ILE A 218 2.06 -10.96 -8.42
C ILE A 218 2.63 -12.33 -8.75
N LEU A 219 2.56 -12.72 -10.02
CA LEU A 219 3.08 -14.00 -10.48
C LEU A 219 4.59 -14.12 -10.25
N ALA A 220 5.36 -13.08 -10.57
CA ALA A 220 6.80 -13.05 -10.39
C ALA A 220 7.19 -13.27 -8.92
N VAL A 221 6.56 -12.56 -7.98
CA VAL A 221 6.84 -12.75 -6.55
C VAL A 221 6.39 -14.12 -6.07
N HIS A 222 5.25 -14.65 -6.53
CA HIS A 222 4.83 -16.01 -6.22
C HIS A 222 5.89 -17.05 -6.65
N ILE A 223 6.45 -16.91 -7.85
CA ILE A 223 7.54 -17.77 -8.34
C ILE A 223 8.80 -17.62 -7.48
N ILE A 224 9.18 -16.39 -7.12
CA ILE A 224 10.33 -16.11 -6.24
C ILE A 224 10.16 -16.78 -4.88
N VAL A 225 8.97 -16.67 -4.27
CA VAL A 225 8.66 -17.28 -2.97
C VAL A 225 8.80 -18.80 -3.04
N ASN A 226 8.20 -19.43 -4.05
CA ASN A 226 8.27 -20.88 -4.21
C ASN A 226 9.72 -21.34 -4.42
N TYR A 227 10.44 -20.69 -5.33
CA TYR A 227 11.84 -21.00 -5.59
C TYR A 227 12.72 -20.83 -4.35
N ALA A 228 12.52 -19.75 -3.58
CA ALA A 228 13.28 -19.51 -2.36
C ALA A 228 12.98 -20.57 -1.28
N ASN A 229 11.72 -20.93 -1.08
CA ASN A 229 11.31 -21.98 -0.14
C ASN A 229 11.82 -23.37 -0.55
N ASP A 230 11.98 -23.65 -1.84
CA ASP A 230 12.57 -24.90 -2.33
C ASP A 230 14.10 -24.95 -2.12
N LYS A 231 14.77 -23.80 -2.13
CA LYS A 231 16.24 -23.70 -2.05
C LYS A 231 16.78 -23.45 -0.65
N ILE A 232 16.01 -22.81 0.22
CA ILE A 232 16.41 -22.48 1.58
C ILE A 232 15.91 -23.60 2.49
N PRO A 233 16.80 -24.45 3.05
CA PRO A 233 16.39 -25.44 4.03
C PRO A 233 15.74 -24.73 5.22
N LEU A 234 14.56 -25.18 5.63
CA LEU A 234 13.97 -24.73 6.89
C LEU A 234 14.93 -25.14 8.02
N GLU A 235 15.70 -24.20 8.55
CA GLU A 235 16.50 -24.45 9.74
C GLU A 235 15.55 -24.79 10.88
N LYS A 236 15.59 -26.05 11.33
CA LYS A 236 14.73 -26.58 12.38
C LYS A 236 15.08 -26.07 13.79
N ASP A 237 16.14 -25.28 13.94
CA ASP A 237 16.84 -25.14 15.23
C ASP A 237 17.01 -23.69 15.75
N THR A 238 16.45 -22.70 15.07
CA THR A 238 16.17 -21.41 15.73
C THR A 238 14.76 -21.51 16.31
N GLY A 239 14.60 -21.34 17.62
CA GLY A 239 13.34 -21.52 18.37
C GLY A 239 12.16 -20.63 17.96
N ASP A 240 12.21 -20.01 16.78
CA ASP A 240 11.15 -19.30 16.07
C ASP A 240 10.41 -20.19 15.03
N GLY A 241 10.78 -21.48 14.94
CA GLY A 241 10.09 -22.44 14.08
C GLY A 241 10.17 -22.04 12.61
N GLY A 242 11.38 -22.15 12.03
CA GLY A 242 11.71 -21.89 10.62
C GLY A 242 10.52 -21.48 9.74
N GLN A 243 10.19 -20.18 9.72
CA GLN A 243 9.05 -19.70 8.95
C GLN A 243 9.36 -19.78 7.47
N ARG A 244 8.45 -20.40 6.71
CA ARG A 244 8.45 -20.32 5.25
C ARG A 244 8.34 -18.85 4.84
N LEU A 245 9.07 -18.48 3.78
CA LEU A 245 8.90 -17.19 3.15
C LEU A 245 7.50 -17.12 2.54
N ASN A 246 6.86 -15.95 2.66
CA ASN A 246 5.59 -15.66 2.02
C ASN A 246 5.69 -14.36 1.19
N ALA A 247 4.67 -14.11 0.38
CA ALA A 247 4.69 -12.98 -0.54
C ALA A 247 4.76 -11.62 0.17
N PRO A 248 4.04 -11.37 1.29
CA PRO A 248 4.21 -10.15 2.09
C PRO A 248 5.67 -9.88 2.52
N VAL A 249 6.40 -10.91 2.97
CA VAL A 249 7.81 -10.76 3.39
C VAL A 249 8.69 -10.38 2.19
N VAL A 250 8.53 -11.05 1.05
CA VAL A 250 9.30 -10.75 -0.17
C VAL A 250 8.96 -9.36 -0.71
N ASP A 251 7.70 -8.95 -0.68
CA ASP A 251 7.27 -7.61 -1.08
C ASP A 251 7.95 -6.52 -0.25
N VAL A 252 7.87 -6.63 1.08
CA VAL A 252 8.51 -5.68 2.00
C VAL A 252 10.03 -5.63 1.78
N TYR A 253 10.66 -6.78 1.51
CA TYR A 253 12.07 -6.84 1.15
C TYR A 253 12.37 -6.04 -0.13
N LEU A 254 11.64 -6.29 -1.22
CA LEU A 254 11.82 -5.60 -2.50
C LEU A 254 11.57 -4.09 -2.38
N TRP A 255 10.50 -3.70 -1.67
CA TRP A 255 10.17 -2.31 -1.42
C TRP A 255 11.26 -1.60 -0.60
N ARG A 256 11.78 -2.23 0.47
CA ARG A 256 12.88 -1.68 1.28
C ARG A 256 14.17 -1.57 0.46
N ARG A 257 14.49 -2.60 -0.33
CA ARG A 257 15.65 -2.63 -1.22
C ARG A 257 15.60 -1.48 -2.22
N ARG A 258 14.43 -1.21 -2.82
CA ARG A 258 14.21 -0.05 -3.71
C ARG A 258 14.60 1.25 -3.05
N ARG A 259 14.25 1.43 -1.78
CA ARG A 259 14.52 2.66 -1.04
C ARG A 259 15.99 2.80 -0.65
N GLN A 260 16.62 1.72 -0.21
CA GLN A 260 18.03 1.71 0.16
C GLN A 260 18.93 1.96 -1.06
N LEU A 261 18.59 1.39 -2.22
CA LEU A 261 19.35 1.49 -3.45
C LEU A 261 18.66 2.40 -4.48
N ASN A 262 18.00 3.47 -4.03
CA ASN A 262 17.20 4.34 -4.89
C ASN A 262 17.98 4.90 -6.11
N HIS A 263 19.29 5.11 -5.97
CA HIS A 263 20.15 5.56 -7.07
C HIS A 263 20.25 4.57 -8.24
N LEU A 264 20.09 3.26 -7.98
CA LEU A 264 20.05 2.22 -9.01
C LEU A 264 18.69 2.18 -9.69
N TYR A 265 17.63 2.09 -8.90
CA TYR A 265 16.28 1.84 -9.42
C TYR A 265 15.62 3.06 -10.06
N LYS A 266 16.04 4.29 -9.74
CA LYS A 266 15.44 5.53 -10.28
C LYS A 266 15.55 5.63 -11.82
N GLN A 267 16.46 4.88 -12.44
CA GLN A 267 16.63 4.86 -13.89
C GLN A 267 15.59 3.99 -14.61
N THR A 268 15.01 3.01 -13.91
CA THR A 268 13.93 2.18 -14.45
C THR A 268 12.61 2.92 -14.31
N PRO A 269 11.83 3.12 -15.38
CA PRO A 269 10.53 3.75 -15.26
C PRO A 269 9.54 2.84 -14.52
N PHE A 270 8.47 3.45 -14.01
CA PHE A 270 7.35 2.75 -13.40
C PHE A 270 6.05 3.27 -14.02
N HIS A 271 4.99 2.46 -14.02
CA HIS A 271 3.69 2.89 -14.52
C HIS A 271 3.11 3.98 -13.62
N ARG A 272 2.63 5.06 -14.22
CA ARG A 272 1.99 6.16 -13.50
C ARG A 272 0.50 6.03 -13.66
N THR A 273 -0.16 5.54 -12.61
CA THR A 273 -1.61 5.47 -12.55
C THR A 273 -2.07 6.27 -11.37
N ARG A 274 -2.96 7.24 -11.61
CA ARG A 274 -3.57 8.05 -10.56
C ARG A 274 -4.84 7.35 -10.09
N SER A 275 -4.82 6.75 -8.91
CA SER A 275 -5.98 6.07 -8.34
C SER A 275 -5.99 6.13 -6.82
N ILE A 276 -7.17 5.85 -6.23
CA ILE A 276 -7.29 5.68 -4.78
C ILE A 276 -6.76 4.32 -4.30
N PHE A 277 -6.44 3.40 -5.21
CA PHE A 277 -6.19 1.99 -4.89
C PHE A 277 -4.73 1.67 -4.62
N TYR A 278 -3.75 2.47 -5.07
CA TYR A 278 -2.33 2.23 -4.77
C TYR A 278 -1.41 3.43 -4.89
#